data_AF-A0A7C6QFJ3-F1
#
_entry.id   AF-A0A7C6QFJ3-F1
#
_cell.length_a   1.000
_cell.length_b   1.000
_cell.length_c   1.000
_cell.angle_alpha   90.00
_cell.angle_beta   90.00
_cell.angle_gamma   90.00
#
_symmetry.space_group_name_H-M   'P 1'
#
loop_
_entity.id
_entity.type
_entity.pdbx_description
1 polymer ?
#
loop_
_entity_poly.entity_id
_entity_poly.type
_entity_poly.pdbx_seq_one_letter_code
_entity_poly.pdbx_strand_id
1 'polypeptide(L)'
;MSVPETKIKQNVQSFWQVKRLVLMALFIALSVIGAMLKIPSPTGTVALDSAPGFLGAALLGWKEGLVIAALGHLASAYSAGFPLSLPIHLLVALQMAVAVSLFALLLHKTNGVIAVAAAVFINGVLMPLSLVPILGPGIFYGMVLPLTVAALVNTVLAYVLYRALGNMV
;
A
#
# COMPACT_ATOMS: atom_id res chain seq x y z
N MET A 1 -47.13 -23.89 -0.06
CA MET A 1 -46.00 -24.49 0.67
C MET A 1 -44.78 -23.63 0.38
N SER A 2 -44.41 -22.73 1.30
CA SER A 2 -43.29 -21.79 1.13
C SER A 2 -41.98 -22.48 1.49
N VAL A 3 -41.05 -22.58 0.54
CA VAL A 3 -39.70 -23.10 0.78
C VAL A 3 -38.96 -22.13 1.72
N PRO A 4 -38.35 -22.59 2.82
CA PRO A 4 -37.62 -21.71 3.72
C PRO A 4 -36.30 -21.28 3.07
N GLU A 5 -36.09 -19.97 2.96
CA GLU A 5 -34.81 -19.37 2.57
C GLU A 5 -33.75 -19.69 3.63
N THR A 6 -32.91 -20.68 3.34
CA THR A 6 -31.69 -20.93 4.10
C THR A 6 -30.67 -19.85 3.76
N LYS A 7 -30.62 -18.80 4.58
CA LYS A 7 -29.54 -17.81 4.55
C LYS A 7 -28.21 -18.52 4.80
N ILE A 8 -27.46 -18.79 3.73
CA ILE A 8 -26.06 -19.21 3.82
C ILE A 8 -25.32 -18.09 4.54
N LYS A 9 -24.90 -18.34 5.79
CA LYS A 9 -24.02 -17.43 6.53
C LYS A 9 -22.73 -17.33 5.74
N GLN A 10 -22.51 -16.18 5.08
CA GLN A 10 -21.20 -15.86 4.52
C GLN A 10 -20.19 -15.90 5.67
N ASN A 11 -19.22 -16.82 5.58
CA ASN A 11 -18.18 -16.99 6.58
C ASN A 11 -17.20 -15.82 6.48
N VAL A 12 -17.53 -14.70 7.15
CA VAL A 12 -16.66 -13.53 7.22
C VAL A 12 -15.44 -13.90 8.04
N GLN A 13 -14.30 -14.09 7.38
CA GLN A 13 -13.04 -14.38 8.06
C GLN A 13 -12.64 -13.22 8.98
N SER A 14 -12.31 -13.53 10.23
CA SER A 14 -11.92 -12.53 11.22
C SER A 14 -10.51 -11.99 10.95
N PHE A 15 -10.29 -10.71 11.23
CA PHE A 15 -8.97 -10.05 11.21
C PHE A 15 -7.93 -10.81 12.04
N TRP A 16 -8.34 -11.31 13.21
CA TRP A 16 -7.47 -11.95 14.19
C TRP A 16 -7.21 -13.43 13.92
N GLN A 17 -7.62 -13.96 12.77
CA GLN A 17 -7.29 -15.33 12.42
C GLN A 17 -5.79 -15.49 12.24
N VAL A 18 -5.20 -16.51 12.88
CA VAL A 18 -3.75 -16.78 12.87
C VAL A 18 -3.19 -16.80 11.45
N LYS A 19 -3.88 -17.46 10.51
CA LYS A 19 -3.49 -17.49 9.09
C LYS A 19 -3.30 -16.08 8.50
N ARG A 20 -4.22 -15.15 8.81
CA ARG A 20 -4.17 -13.78 8.28
C ARG A 20 -3.06 -12.97 8.94
N LEU A 21 -2.85 -13.13 10.25
CA LEU A 21 -1.72 -12.53 10.97
C LEU A 21 -0.37 -13.00 10.38
N VAL A 22 -0.21 -14.30 10.12
CA VAL A 22 1.00 -14.85 9.50
C VAL A 22 1.21 -14.29 8.10
N LEU A 23 0.17 -14.19 7.26
CA LEU A 23 0.28 -13.61 5.94
C LEU A 23 0.65 -12.13 5.98
N MET A 24 0.09 -11.34 6.90
CA MET A 24 0.51 -9.95 7.09
C MET A 24 1.98 -9.86 7.48
N ALA A 25 2.45 -10.69 8.42
CA ALA A 25 3.84 -10.72 8.82
C ALA A 25 4.78 -11.05 7.65
N LEU A 26 4.39 -12.01 6.79
CA LEU A 26 5.13 -12.34 5.57
C LEU A 26 5.18 -11.17 4.58
N PHE A 27 4.05 -10.49 4.35
CA PHE A 27 4.05 -9.31 3.48
C PHE A 27 4.86 -8.16 4.06
N ILE A 28 4.85 -7.94 5.37
CA ILE A 28 5.71 -6.94 6.02
C ILE A 28 7.19 -7.30 5.83
N ALA A 29 7.56 -8.57 6.00
CA ALA A 29 8.93 -9.02 5.72
C ALA A 29 9.31 -8.81 4.25
N LEU A 30 8.40 -9.07 3.31
CA LEU A 30 8.59 -8.72 1.89
C LEU A 30 8.73 -7.21 1.68
N SER A 31 8.01 -6.36 2.42
CA SER A 31 8.18 -4.91 2.36
C SER A 31 9.56 -4.48 2.82
N VAL A 32 10.13 -5.13 3.84
CA VAL A 32 11.52 -4.90 4.28
C VAL A 32 12.51 -5.24 3.16
N ILE A 33 12.31 -6.36 2.47
CA ILE A 33 13.15 -6.75 1.32
C ILE A 33 12.97 -5.75 0.17
N GLY A 34 11.73 -5.38 -0.15
CA GLY A 34 11.40 -4.38 -1.16
C GLY A 34 11.97 -2.99 -0.85
N ALA A 35 12.12 -2.64 0.43
CA ALA A 35 12.75 -1.42 0.86
C ALA A 35 14.24 -1.33 0.48
N MET A 36 14.92 -2.46 0.27
CA MET A 36 16.31 -2.50 -0.20
C MET A 36 16.42 -2.20 -1.70
N LEU A 37 15.33 -2.40 -2.46
CA LEU A 37 15.23 -2.06 -3.88
C LEU A 37 14.85 -0.59 -4.02
N LYS A 38 15.83 0.29 -3.79
CA LYS A 38 15.65 1.74 -3.81
C LYS A 38 15.44 2.26 -5.23
N ILE A 39 14.56 3.25 -5.35
CA ILE A 39 14.41 4.09 -6.54
C ILE A 39 15.12 5.41 -6.22
N PRO A 40 16.02 5.91 -7.08
CA PRO A 40 16.75 7.16 -6.83
C PRO A 40 15.81 8.31 -6.44
N SER A 41 16.02 8.87 -5.25
CA SER A 41 15.24 10.01 -4.75
C SER A 41 16.08 10.85 -3.78
N PRO A 42 15.77 12.14 -3.60
CA PRO A 42 16.49 13.02 -2.67
C PRO A 42 16.52 12.52 -1.22
N THR A 43 15.48 11.79 -0.80
CA THR A 43 15.38 11.26 0.57
C THR A 43 16.00 9.87 0.73
N GLY A 44 16.24 9.11 -0.35
CA GLY A 44 16.65 7.70 -0.26
C GLY A 44 15.63 6.76 0.38
N THR A 45 14.38 7.21 0.61
CA THR A 45 13.31 6.41 1.22
C THR A 45 12.37 5.76 0.20
N VAL A 46 12.44 6.18 -1.06
CA VAL A 46 11.57 5.70 -2.13
C VAL A 46 12.05 4.32 -2.59
N ALA A 47 11.18 3.31 -2.53
CA ALA A 47 11.55 1.92 -2.76
C ALA A 47 10.35 1.08 -3.27
N LEU A 48 10.54 -0.24 -3.32
CA LEU A 48 9.48 -1.22 -3.61
C LEU A 48 8.81 -1.78 -2.33
N ASP A 49 8.87 -1.01 -1.24
CA ASP A 49 8.36 -1.36 0.08
C ASP A 49 6.82 -1.41 0.16
N SER A 50 6.12 -0.73 -0.76
CA SER A 50 4.66 -0.63 -0.75
C SER A 50 3.94 -1.67 -1.61
N ALA A 51 4.63 -2.34 -2.54
CA ALA A 51 4.05 -3.39 -3.38
C ALA A 51 3.45 -4.55 -2.57
N PRO A 52 4.12 -5.06 -1.52
CA PRO A 52 3.52 -6.07 -0.64
C PRO A 52 2.29 -5.55 0.11
N GLY A 53 2.27 -4.25 0.45
CA GLY A 53 1.10 -3.58 1.03
C GLY A 53 -0.09 -3.58 0.08
N PHE A 54 0.10 -3.12 -1.16
CA PHE A 54 -0.94 -3.14 -2.20
C PHE A 54 -1.43 -4.55 -2.52
N LEU A 55 -0.52 -5.53 -2.65
CA LEU A 55 -0.87 -6.91 -2.93
C LEU A 55 -1.61 -7.56 -1.75
N GLY A 56 -1.13 -7.35 -0.53
CA GLY A 56 -1.79 -7.78 0.70
C GLY A 56 -3.20 -7.19 0.82
N ALA A 57 -3.38 -5.92 0.45
CA ALA A 57 -4.69 -5.28 0.42
C ALA A 57 -5.63 -5.90 -0.62
N ALA A 58 -5.11 -6.22 -1.80
CA ALA A 58 -5.88 -6.86 -2.88
C ALA A 58 -6.34 -8.28 -2.52
N LEU A 59 -5.50 -9.06 -1.83
CA LEU A 59 -5.74 -10.46 -1.49
C LEU A 59 -6.48 -10.65 -0.16
N LEU A 60 -6.13 -9.87 0.86
CA LEU A 60 -6.66 -10.05 2.21
C LEU A 60 -7.76 -9.04 2.52
N GLY A 61 -7.70 -7.84 1.96
CA GLY A 61 -8.64 -6.76 2.23
C GLY A 61 -7.93 -5.48 2.72
N TRP A 62 -8.69 -4.38 2.70
CA TRP A 62 -8.14 -3.05 2.97
C TRP A 62 -7.51 -2.92 4.37
N LYS A 63 -8.06 -3.60 5.38
CA LYS A 63 -7.57 -3.52 6.77
C LYS A 63 -6.18 -4.11 6.91
N GLU A 64 -5.93 -5.25 6.29
CA GLU A 64 -4.64 -5.93 6.35
C GLU A 64 -3.61 -5.16 5.54
N GLY A 65 -4.01 -4.69 4.35
CA GLY A 65 -3.19 -3.80 3.52
C GLY A 65 -2.72 -2.53 4.25
N LEU A 66 -3.62 -1.90 5.02
CA LEU A 66 -3.33 -0.76 5.89
C LEU A 66 -2.12 -1.01 6.80
N VAL A 67 -2.10 -2.17 7.47
CA VAL A 67 -1.06 -2.50 8.46
C VAL A 67 0.26 -2.83 7.76
N ILE A 68 0.18 -3.63 6.70
CA ILE A 68 1.35 -4.03 5.90
C ILE A 68 2.04 -2.78 5.34
N ALA A 69 1.28 -1.87 4.73
CA ALA A 69 1.81 -0.68 4.09
C ALA A 69 2.45 0.30 5.07
N ALA A 70 1.80 0.55 6.22
CA ALA A 70 2.33 1.44 7.24
C ALA A 70 3.66 0.91 7.80
N LEU A 71 3.70 -0.38 8.18
CA LEU A 71 4.91 -0.99 8.73
C LEU A 71 6.02 -1.15 7.69
N GLY A 72 5.66 -1.48 6.45
CA GLY A 72 6.61 -1.52 5.33
C GLY A 72 7.29 -0.17 5.09
N HIS A 73 6.50 0.92 5.08
CA HIS A 73 7.04 2.26 4.93
C HIS A 73 7.97 2.65 6.09
N LEU A 74 7.58 2.36 7.33
CA LEU A 74 8.43 2.63 8.49
C LEU A 74 9.74 1.84 8.45
N ALA A 75 9.73 0.61 7.96
CA ALA A 75 10.95 -0.16 7.75
C ALA A 75 11.86 0.46 6.67
N SER A 76 11.28 0.93 5.55
CA SER A 76 12.04 1.65 4.52
C SER A 76 12.63 2.95 5.04
N ALA A 77 11.84 3.72 5.79
CA ALA A 77 12.29 4.96 6.43
C ALA A 77 13.42 4.71 7.43
N TYR A 78 13.30 3.68 8.25
CA TYR A 78 14.32 3.26 9.20
C TYR A 78 15.63 2.87 8.49
N SER A 79 15.54 2.11 7.40
CA SER A 79 16.73 1.71 6.61
C SER A 79 17.50 2.90 6.02
N ALA A 80 16.84 4.04 5.83
CA ALA A 80 17.44 5.28 5.35
C ALA A 80 17.79 6.27 6.48
N GLY A 81 17.62 5.88 7.75
CA GLY A 81 17.93 6.71 8.91
C GLY A 81 16.90 7.81 9.23
N PHE A 82 15.65 7.67 8.79
CA PHE A 82 14.58 8.68 8.97
C PHE A 82 14.98 10.10 8.50
N PRO A 83 15.30 10.31 7.21
CA PRO A 83 15.93 11.53 6.68
C PRO A 83 15.08 12.82 6.83
N LEU A 84 13.78 12.70 7.14
CA LEU A 84 12.85 13.80 7.39
C LEU A 84 12.35 13.84 8.86
N SER A 85 12.97 13.08 9.76
CA SER A 85 12.51 12.74 11.12
C SER A 85 11.45 11.63 11.21
N LEU A 86 11.37 11.00 12.38
CA LEU A 86 10.40 9.95 12.70
C LEU A 86 8.93 10.46 12.63
N PRO A 87 8.55 11.63 13.18
CA PRO A 87 7.18 12.14 13.07
C PRO A 87 6.66 12.28 11.64
N ILE A 88 7.50 12.76 10.71
CA ILE A 88 7.11 12.89 9.30
C ILE A 88 6.88 11.51 8.68
N HIS A 89 7.71 10.51 9.00
CA HIS A 89 7.53 9.17 8.45
C HIS A 89 6.34 8.42 9.07
N LEU A 90 5.94 8.74 10.31
CA LEU A 90 4.66 8.27 10.87
C LEU A 90 3.47 8.86 10.11
N LEU A 91 3.53 10.14 9.76
CA LEU A 91 2.52 10.80 8.92
C LEU A 91 2.44 10.15 7.54
N VAL A 92 3.58 9.95 6.87
CA VAL A 92 3.63 9.32 5.54
C VAL A 92 3.20 7.85 5.62
N ALA A 93 3.54 7.11 6.67
CA ALA A 93 3.05 5.74 6.89
C ALA A 93 1.52 5.70 6.98
N LEU A 94 0.90 6.68 7.67
CA LEU A 94 -0.55 6.81 7.72
C LEU A 94 -1.14 7.11 6.34
N GLN A 95 -0.53 8.04 5.59
CA GLN A 95 -0.95 8.32 4.22
C GLN A 95 -0.87 7.05 3.36
N MET A 96 0.20 6.25 3.52
CA MET A 96 0.42 5.00 2.76
C MET A 96 -0.66 3.97 3.09
N ALA A 97 -1.01 3.82 4.37
CA ALA A 97 -2.13 2.99 4.79
C ALA A 97 -3.45 3.42 4.14
N VAL A 98 -3.72 4.73 4.06
CA VAL A 98 -4.92 5.28 3.40
C VAL A 98 -4.91 4.97 1.91
N ALA A 99 -3.82 5.24 1.20
CA ALA A 99 -3.73 5.01 -0.23
C ALA A 99 -3.90 3.53 -0.60
N VAL A 100 -3.26 2.63 0.15
CA VAL A 100 -3.39 1.18 -0.03
C VAL A 100 -4.81 0.69 0.28
N SER A 101 -5.45 1.25 1.31
CA SER A 101 -6.84 0.95 1.63
C SER A 101 -7.79 1.39 0.51
N LEU A 102 -7.62 2.61 0.00
CA LEU A 102 -8.41 3.15 -1.11
C LEU A 102 -8.21 2.34 -2.39
N PHE A 103 -6.98 1.93 -2.68
CA PHE A 103 -6.69 1.02 -3.79
C PHE A 103 -7.50 -0.26 -3.69
N ALA A 104 -7.49 -0.96 -2.55
CA ALA A 104 -8.24 -2.20 -2.38
C ALA A 104 -9.76 -1.98 -2.51
N LEU A 105 -10.28 -0.90 -1.91
CA LEU A 105 -11.69 -0.55 -2.00
C LEU A 105 -12.12 -0.26 -3.44
N LEU A 106 -11.30 0.47 -4.22
CA LEU A 106 -11.58 0.75 -5.63
C LEU A 106 -11.43 -0.51 -6.49
N LEU A 107 -10.39 -1.32 -6.24
CA LEU A 107 -10.12 -2.55 -6.96
C LEU A 107 -11.30 -3.52 -6.85
N HIS A 108 -11.90 -3.66 -5.67
CA HIS A 108 -13.02 -4.56 -5.41
C HIS A 108 -14.40 -3.98 -5.77
N LYS A 109 -14.52 -2.67 -6.01
CA LYS A 109 -15.78 -2.00 -6.36
C LYS A 109 -15.89 -1.54 -7.81
N THR A 110 -14.77 -1.40 -8.51
CA THR A 110 -14.71 -0.78 -9.85
C THR A 110 -13.89 -1.64 -10.82
N ASN A 111 -12.91 -1.07 -11.51
CA ASN A 111 -11.94 -1.80 -12.33
C ASN A 111 -10.51 -1.55 -11.83
N GLY A 112 -9.64 -2.51 -12.08
CA GLY A 112 -8.25 -2.46 -11.59
C GLY A 112 -7.43 -1.30 -12.14
N VAL A 113 -7.72 -0.84 -13.35
CA VAL A 113 -7.02 0.30 -13.96
C VAL A 113 -7.34 1.60 -13.21
N ILE A 114 -8.60 1.84 -12.83
CA ILE A 114 -9.01 2.97 -12.00
C ILE A 114 -8.33 2.90 -10.62
N ALA A 115 -8.29 1.71 -10.02
CA ALA A 115 -7.64 1.52 -8.72
C ALA A 115 -6.14 1.86 -8.81
N VAL A 116 -5.44 1.36 -9.84
CA VAL A 116 -4.02 1.66 -10.10
C VAL A 116 -3.83 3.16 -10.33
N ALA A 117 -4.61 3.78 -11.22
CA ALA A 117 -4.49 5.20 -11.53
C ALA A 117 -4.72 6.08 -10.28
N ALA A 118 -5.72 5.75 -9.46
CA ALA A 118 -6.00 6.46 -8.22
C ALA A 118 -4.85 6.31 -7.21
N ALA A 119 -4.30 5.10 -7.03
CA ALA A 119 -3.17 4.87 -6.15
C ALA A 119 -1.92 5.64 -6.58
N VAL A 120 -1.63 5.65 -7.89
CA VAL A 120 -0.51 6.41 -8.47
C VAL A 120 -0.70 7.91 -8.26
N PHE A 121 -1.90 8.43 -8.48
CA PHE A 121 -2.17 9.85 -8.28
C PHE A 121 -2.08 10.26 -6.80
N ILE A 122 -2.66 9.46 -5.90
CA ILE A 122 -2.63 9.72 -4.45
C ILE A 122 -1.18 9.68 -3.94
N ASN A 123 -0.44 8.60 -4.25
CA ASN A 123 0.92 8.43 -3.74
C ASN A 123 1.95 9.33 -4.43
N GLY A 124 1.83 9.48 -5.75
CA GLY A 124 2.78 10.23 -6.55
C GLY A 124 2.62 11.74 -6.43
N VAL A 125 1.38 12.23 -6.30
CA VAL A 125 1.07 13.67 -6.38
C VAL A 125 0.49 14.20 -5.07
N LEU A 126 -0.60 13.62 -4.57
CA LEU A 126 -1.32 14.19 -3.42
C LEU A 126 -0.53 14.09 -2.12
N MET A 127 0.17 12.97 -1.89
CA MET A 127 1.01 12.79 -0.71
C MET A 127 2.13 13.84 -0.60
N PRO A 128 3.05 14.00 -1.58
CA PRO A 128 4.08 15.02 -1.46
C PRO A 128 3.49 16.44 -1.45
N LEU A 129 2.37 16.68 -2.12
CA LEU A 129 1.68 17.97 -2.09
C LEU A 129 1.14 18.28 -0.68
N SER A 130 0.60 17.28 0.02
CA SER A 130 0.08 17.45 1.39
C SER A 130 1.16 17.80 2.42
N LEU A 131 2.44 17.55 2.11
CA LEU A 131 3.57 17.90 2.97
C LEU A 131 4.08 19.34 2.77
N VAL A 132 3.63 20.03 1.71
CA VAL A 132 4.06 21.41 1.40
C VAL A 132 3.83 22.40 2.55
N PRO A 133 2.70 22.37 3.30
CA PRO A 133 2.52 23.28 4.43
C PRO A 133 3.51 23.06 5.59
N ILE A 134 4.16 21.89 5.66
CA ILE A 134 5.05 21.50 6.75
C ILE A 134 6.53 21.67 6.35
N LEU A 135 6.87 21.24 5.13
CA LEU A 135 8.25 21.15 4.64
C LEU A 135 8.57 22.13 3.51
N GLY A 136 7.60 22.94 3.09
CA GLY A 136 7.71 23.87 1.97
C GLY A 136 7.56 23.21 0.59
N PRO A 137 7.48 24.00 -0.50
CA PRO A 137 7.24 23.50 -1.85
C PRO A 137 8.38 22.63 -2.41
N GLY A 138 9.60 22.74 -1.83
CA GLY A 138 10.75 21.95 -2.25
C GLY A 138 10.52 20.44 -2.14
N ILE A 139 9.78 19.97 -1.13
CA ILE A 139 9.48 18.54 -0.99
C ILE A 139 8.63 18.03 -2.16
N PHE A 140 7.68 18.85 -2.62
CA PHE A 140 6.80 18.46 -3.72
C PHE A 140 7.59 18.31 -5.02
N TYR A 141 8.33 19.34 -5.41
CA TYR A 141 9.11 19.30 -6.64
C TYR A 141 10.23 18.25 -6.62
N GLY A 142 10.84 18.02 -5.46
CA GLY A 142 11.87 16.99 -5.30
C GLY A 142 11.33 15.56 -5.32
N MET A 143 10.08 15.35 -4.91
CA MET A 143 9.55 14.00 -4.68
C MET A 143 8.46 13.57 -5.66
N VAL A 144 7.77 14.48 -6.33
CA VAL A 144 6.63 14.14 -7.22
C VAL A 144 7.02 13.13 -8.30
N LEU A 145 8.18 13.32 -8.96
CA LEU A 145 8.64 12.40 -9.99
C LEU A 145 9.07 11.05 -9.39
N PRO A 146 9.99 10.98 -8.40
CA PRO A 146 10.35 9.71 -7.75
C PRO A 146 9.15 8.94 -7.19
N LEU A 147 8.23 9.63 -6.51
CA LEU A 147 7.04 9.00 -5.91
C LEU A 147 6.05 8.54 -6.96
N THR A 148 5.86 9.26 -8.06
CA THR A 148 4.97 8.82 -9.14
C THR A 148 5.51 7.56 -9.80
N VAL A 149 6.81 7.51 -10.10
CA VAL A 149 7.45 6.32 -10.66
C VAL A 149 7.35 5.14 -9.69
N ALA A 150 7.68 5.35 -8.42
CA ALA A 150 7.60 4.31 -7.41
C ALA A 150 6.17 3.82 -7.20
N ALA A 151 5.19 4.72 -7.12
CA ALA A 151 3.78 4.36 -6.98
C ALA A 151 3.32 3.53 -8.17
N LEU A 152 3.69 3.91 -9.40
CA LEU A 152 3.37 3.15 -10.60
C LEU A 152 3.93 1.73 -10.52
N VAL A 153 5.23 1.59 -10.24
CA VAL A 153 5.87 0.26 -10.18
C VAL A 153 5.27 -0.60 -9.07
N ASN A 154 5.11 -0.06 -7.86
CA ASN A 154 4.59 -0.79 -6.72
C ASN A 154 3.15 -1.27 -6.95
N THR A 155 2.27 -0.37 -7.42
CA THR A 155 0.85 -0.70 -7.60
C THR A 155 0.61 -1.57 -8.84
N VAL A 156 1.32 -1.34 -9.94
CA VAL A 156 1.21 -2.21 -11.14
C VAL A 156 1.71 -3.61 -10.82
N LEU A 157 2.86 -3.75 -10.14
CA LEU A 157 3.38 -5.05 -9.73
C LEU A 157 2.35 -5.80 -8.86
N ALA A 158 1.79 -5.12 -7.86
CA ALA A 158 0.75 -5.70 -7.01
C ALA A 158 -0.49 -6.11 -7.80
N TYR A 159 -0.96 -5.26 -8.73
CA TYR A 159 -2.14 -5.56 -9.55
C TYR A 159 -1.91 -6.74 -10.50
N VAL A 160 -0.76 -6.81 -11.16
CA VAL A 160 -0.39 -7.92 -12.04
C VAL A 160 -0.31 -9.23 -11.27
N LEU A 161 0.34 -9.23 -10.10
CA LEU A 161 0.42 -10.41 -9.23
C LEU A 161 -0.97 -10.84 -8.72
N TYR A 162 -1.82 -9.89 -8.34
CA TYR A 162 -3.20 -10.17 -7.96
C TYR A 162 -3.98 -10.85 -9.09
N ARG A 163 -3.86 -10.35 -10.32
CA ARG A 163 -4.50 -10.93 -11.51
C ARG A 163 -3.94 -12.33 -11.83
N ALA A 164 -2.63 -12.53 -11.71
CA ALA A 164 -2.00 -13.82 -11.95
C ALA A 164 -2.46 -14.87 -10.93
N LEU A 165 -2.52 -14.52 -9.65
CA LEU A 165 -2.98 -15.42 -8.57
C LEU A 165 -4.48 -15.69 -8.66
N GLY A 166 -5.29 -14.69 -9.03
CA GLY A 166 -6.73 -14.86 -9.22
C GLY A 166 -7.11 -15.77 -10.40
N ASN A 167 -6.21 -15.97 -11.36
CA ASN A 167 -6.41 -16.92 -12.46
C ASN A 167 -5.99 -18.37 -12.10
N MET A 168 -5.36 -18.58 -10.93
CA MET A 168 -4.88 -19.89 -10.48
C MET A 168 -5.84 -20.57 -9.48
N VAL A 169 -6.91 -19.89 -9.06
CA VAL A 169 -7.91 -20.34 -8.07
C VAL A 169 -9.28 -20.31 -8.71
#